data_AF-A0A089VGQ7-F1
#
_entry.id   AF-A0A089VGQ7-F1
#
_cell.length_a   1.000
_cell.length_b   1.000
_cell.length_c   1.000
_cell.angle_alpha   90.00
_cell.angle_beta   90.00
_cell.angle_gamma   90.00
#
_symmetry.space_group_name_H-M   'P 1'
#
loop_
_entity.id
_entity.type
_entity.pdbx_description
1 polymer ?
#
loop_
_entity_poly.entity_id
_entity_poly.type
_entity_poly.pdbx_seq_one_letter_code
_entity_poly.pdbx_strand_id
1 'polypeptide(L)'
;MLINNLHFWFSSFFSLLINIDQETLLDFLGIEGSFNSEDYSHLFQIAQVSTPISFETFKLIVKSLWEHYQHGLGFVDIENIAIFILVIRFIFLSKKYNIKTGFFITCIGLAAGYLWYMHLRDLAYYYMRTLWMCPLTHNLAYDFSEIYYQQTSEFSKAGTRFDSGTFYGPVIRAFSTITSNDNYRYDPISMLWSYFPTNLKFLSDKVYYFITLKALPQVYRFVDTQITNLSGMLWYTFIVRINKRYCPYLLRWHWTFLIGLEFIERPFIFIQDRLIYYLNNILITNSYFREAELVTNLLITLVAAQYIFITLAMLHALCGQYFYFPFLTENTELHIGLRPKDSIYSGGHTIWQNKRAYMISRQASSKLKKYRFGTIRSAYSKLPRLWYGWLGRGTLDDMTNEEYEQYVKNKENKDLIQKAKRRDSKIRWEYRQERLLKRFVKFLAKFGIKISSKNRNDGDDDLYDEFKKFSKK
;
A
#
# COMPACT_ATOMS: atom_id res chain seq x y z
N MET A 1 -24.62 -1.34 -18.32
CA MET A 1 -23.16 -1.23 -18.55
C MET A 1 -22.35 -2.14 -17.63
N LEU A 2 -22.65 -2.22 -16.32
CA LEU A 2 -21.97 -3.13 -15.37
C LEU A 2 -22.15 -4.65 -15.65
N ILE A 3 -23.26 -5.07 -16.25
CA ILE A 3 -23.56 -6.51 -16.47
C ILE A 3 -22.74 -7.09 -17.65
N ASN A 4 -22.46 -6.29 -18.69
CA ASN A 4 -21.67 -6.76 -19.84
C ASN A 4 -20.19 -6.93 -19.51
N ASN A 5 -19.65 -6.09 -18.62
CA ASN A 5 -18.26 -6.22 -18.16
C ASN A 5 -18.09 -7.44 -17.25
N LEU A 6 -19.11 -7.82 -16.47
CA LEU A 6 -19.05 -9.03 -15.65
C LEU A 6 -19.04 -10.30 -16.52
N HIS A 7 -19.82 -10.34 -17.60
CA HIS A 7 -19.83 -11.44 -18.57
C HIS A 7 -18.49 -11.56 -19.29
N PHE A 8 -17.89 -10.43 -19.70
CA PHE A 8 -16.53 -10.39 -20.26
C PHE A 8 -15.50 -10.93 -19.26
N TRP A 9 -15.56 -10.52 -17.99
CA TRP A 9 -14.65 -11.00 -16.95
C TRP A 9 -14.84 -12.46 -16.57
N PHE A 10 -16.08 -12.95 -16.51
CA PHE A 10 -16.35 -14.38 -16.31
C PHE A 10 -15.87 -15.19 -17.51
N SER A 11 -16.07 -14.70 -18.73
CA SER A 11 -15.51 -15.28 -19.96
C SER A 11 -13.98 -15.33 -19.91
N SER A 12 -13.31 -14.26 -19.49
CA SER A 12 -11.83 -14.18 -19.37
C SER A 12 -11.28 -14.98 -18.18
N PHE A 13 -12.06 -15.20 -17.13
CA PHE A 13 -11.67 -16.06 -16.01
C PHE A 13 -11.88 -17.54 -16.33
N PHE A 14 -12.92 -17.88 -17.10
CA PHE A 14 -13.09 -19.20 -17.70
C PHE A 14 -12.14 -19.43 -18.88
N SER A 15 -11.59 -18.39 -19.51
CA SER A 15 -10.54 -18.53 -20.53
C SER A 15 -9.17 -18.90 -19.96
N LEU A 16 -8.93 -18.73 -18.65
CA LEU A 16 -7.76 -19.31 -17.97
C LEU A 16 -7.84 -20.84 -17.84
N LEU A 17 -8.98 -21.45 -18.16
CA LEU A 17 -9.16 -22.90 -18.33
C LEU A 17 -9.04 -23.36 -19.81
N ILE A 18 -8.78 -22.44 -20.74
CA ILE A 18 -8.50 -22.73 -22.16
C ILE A 18 -6.99 -23.00 -22.30
N ASN A 19 -6.61 -23.89 -23.21
CA ASN A 19 -5.20 -24.06 -23.61
C ASN A 19 -4.63 -22.67 -23.92
N ILE A 20 -3.65 -22.23 -23.11
CA ILE A 20 -3.04 -20.92 -23.26
C ILE A 20 -2.13 -20.98 -24.49
N ASP A 21 -2.68 -20.59 -25.64
CA ASP A 21 -1.96 -20.50 -26.90
C ASP A 21 -1.26 -19.13 -27.01
N GLN A 22 -0.15 -19.10 -27.76
CA GLN A 22 0.69 -17.92 -27.96
C GLN A 22 -0.12 -16.72 -28.49
N GLU A 23 -1.03 -16.96 -29.42
CA GLU A 23 -1.87 -15.92 -30.04
C GLU A 23 -2.86 -15.32 -29.05
N THR A 24 -3.52 -16.14 -28.22
CA THR A 24 -4.45 -15.64 -27.19
C THR A 24 -3.78 -14.74 -26.15
N LEU A 25 -2.50 -14.96 -25.86
CA LEU A 25 -1.75 -14.17 -24.89
C LEU A 25 -1.21 -12.87 -25.50
N LEU A 26 -0.85 -12.88 -26.79
CA LEU A 26 -0.43 -11.68 -27.53
C LEU A 26 -1.61 -10.74 -27.80
N ASP A 27 -2.78 -11.29 -28.18
CA ASP A 27 -4.03 -10.52 -28.35
C ASP A 27 -4.51 -9.91 -27.03
N PHE A 28 -4.44 -10.66 -25.92
CA PHE A 28 -4.79 -10.15 -24.59
C PHE A 28 -3.91 -8.95 -24.18
N LEU A 29 -2.65 -8.93 -24.62
CA LEU A 29 -1.69 -7.86 -24.33
C LEU A 29 -1.72 -6.72 -25.36
N GLY A 30 -2.57 -6.80 -26.40
CA GLY A 30 -2.67 -5.78 -27.45
C GLY A 30 -1.39 -5.66 -28.30
N ILE A 31 -0.61 -6.73 -28.39
CA ILE A 31 0.64 -6.77 -29.16
C ILE A 31 0.31 -7.20 -30.59
N GLU A 32 0.17 -6.25 -31.52
CA GLU A 32 0.06 -6.55 -32.95
C GLU A 32 1.39 -7.09 -33.48
N GLY A 33 1.55 -8.42 -33.46
CA GLY A 33 2.66 -9.13 -34.10
C GLY A 33 2.17 -9.86 -35.35
N SER A 34 2.67 -9.47 -36.52
CA SER A 34 2.31 -10.09 -37.80
C SER A 34 2.85 -11.52 -37.92
N PHE A 35 2.01 -12.51 -37.64
CA PHE A 35 2.16 -13.84 -38.24
C PHE A 35 1.22 -14.05 -39.45
N ASN A 36 0.44 -13.02 -39.78
CA ASN A 36 -0.44 -12.97 -40.95
C ASN A 36 0.24 -12.38 -42.20
N SER A 37 1.57 -12.36 -42.30
CA SER A 37 2.21 -12.09 -43.60
C SER A 37 2.09 -13.34 -44.47
N GLU A 38 1.55 -13.16 -45.69
CA GLU A 38 1.27 -14.21 -46.68
C GLU A 38 2.46 -15.16 -46.94
N ASP A 39 3.69 -14.72 -46.61
CA ASP A 39 4.95 -15.46 -46.71
C ASP A 39 5.04 -16.75 -45.87
N TYR A 40 4.22 -16.93 -44.84
CA TYR A 40 4.25 -18.14 -43.97
C TYR A 40 3.02 -19.06 -44.13
N SER A 41 2.13 -18.75 -45.07
CA SER A 41 0.94 -19.56 -45.38
C SER A 41 1.25 -21.00 -45.76
N HIS A 42 2.44 -21.26 -46.31
CA HIS A 42 2.91 -22.60 -46.66
C HIS A 42 3.31 -23.48 -45.48
N LEU A 43 3.52 -22.91 -44.28
CA LEU A 43 3.81 -23.67 -43.05
C LEU A 43 2.54 -24.14 -42.33
N PHE A 44 1.38 -23.54 -42.62
CA PHE A 44 0.10 -23.84 -41.96
C PHE A 44 -0.66 -25.06 -42.52
N GLN A 45 -0.19 -25.66 -43.62
CA GLN A 45 -0.84 -26.87 -44.15
C GLN A 45 -0.48 -28.15 -43.39
N ILE A 46 0.54 -28.13 -42.53
CA ILE A 46 0.94 -29.29 -41.75
C ILE A 46 1.26 -28.85 -40.32
N ALA A 47 0.40 -29.30 -39.41
CA ALA A 47 0.44 -29.15 -37.95
C ALA A 47 -0.30 -27.94 -37.37
N GLN A 48 -1.37 -28.25 -36.61
CA GLN A 48 -1.71 -27.52 -35.40
C GLN A 48 -0.42 -27.43 -34.56
N VAL A 49 0.22 -26.27 -34.52
CA VAL A 49 1.29 -26.03 -33.56
C VAL A 49 0.78 -25.02 -32.55
N SER A 50 0.06 -25.53 -31.56
CA SER A 50 0.03 -24.94 -30.23
C SER A 50 1.46 -24.98 -29.68
N THR A 51 2.31 -24.00 -30.04
CA THR A 51 3.67 -23.96 -29.47
C THR A 51 3.58 -23.55 -28.01
N PRO A 52 4.27 -24.24 -27.09
CA PRO A 52 4.50 -23.70 -25.76
C PRO A 52 5.23 -22.36 -25.89
N ILE A 53 4.91 -21.40 -25.00
CA ILE A 53 5.45 -20.03 -24.98
C ILE A 53 6.94 -20.04 -25.32
N SER A 54 7.27 -19.62 -26.54
CA SER A 54 8.66 -19.59 -27.00
C SER A 54 9.42 -18.46 -26.27
N PHE A 55 10.74 -18.61 -26.13
CA PHE A 55 11.57 -17.58 -25.52
C PHE A 55 11.45 -16.22 -26.24
N GLU A 56 11.26 -16.23 -27.56
CA GLU A 56 11.00 -15.02 -28.34
C GLU A 56 9.66 -14.37 -28.01
N THR A 57 8.60 -15.17 -27.79
CA THR A 57 7.31 -14.63 -27.33
C THR A 57 7.45 -14.01 -25.94
N PHE A 58 8.14 -14.67 -25.01
CA PHE A 58 8.39 -14.11 -23.69
C PHE A 58 9.18 -12.80 -23.78
N LYS A 59 10.19 -12.72 -24.65
CA LYS A 59 10.97 -11.51 -24.90
C LYS A 59 10.09 -10.39 -25.49
N LEU A 60 9.21 -10.69 -26.43
CA LEU A 60 8.25 -9.72 -26.98
C LEU A 60 7.27 -9.21 -25.92
N ILE A 61 6.75 -10.10 -25.08
CA ILE A 61 5.88 -9.75 -23.94
C ILE A 61 6.60 -8.83 -22.97
N VAL A 62 7.83 -9.17 -22.56
CA VAL A 62 8.64 -8.34 -21.64
C VAL A 62 8.93 -6.98 -22.26
N LYS A 63 9.24 -6.93 -23.56
CA LYS A 63 9.49 -5.68 -24.29
C LYS A 63 8.24 -4.81 -24.35
N SER A 64 7.10 -5.38 -24.71
CA SER A 64 5.82 -4.66 -24.75
C SER A 64 5.41 -4.15 -23.36
N LEU A 65 5.54 -4.96 -22.31
CA LEU A 65 5.29 -4.52 -20.93
C LEU A 65 6.23 -3.37 -20.52
N TRP A 66 7.49 -3.43 -20.94
CA TRP A 66 8.46 -2.36 -20.67
C TRP A 66 8.09 -1.06 -21.37
N GLU A 67 7.70 -1.14 -22.65
CA GLU A 67 7.27 0.01 -23.45
C GLU A 67 5.98 0.63 -22.89
N HIS A 68 5.00 -0.20 -22.54
CA HIS A 68 3.72 0.25 -21.98
C HIS A 68 3.88 0.98 -20.65
N TYR A 69 4.75 0.49 -19.75
CA TYR A 69 4.98 1.09 -18.44
C TYR A 69 6.15 2.08 -18.38
N GLN A 70 6.76 2.42 -19.51
CA GLN A 70 7.88 3.36 -19.58
C GLN A 70 7.51 4.76 -19.04
N HIS A 71 6.25 5.15 -19.19
CA HIS A 71 5.69 6.43 -18.76
C HIS A 71 4.88 6.35 -17.45
N GLY A 72 5.09 5.27 -16.70
CA GLY A 72 4.42 5.02 -15.43
C GLY A 72 3.09 4.28 -15.55
N LEU A 73 2.45 4.07 -14.41
CA LEU A 73 1.14 3.44 -14.31
C LEU A 73 0.03 4.48 -14.46
N GLY A 74 -0.96 4.20 -15.29
CA GLY A 74 -2.22 4.95 -15.32
C GLY A 74 -3.15 4.56 -14.17
N PHE A 75 -4.28 5.26 -14.04
CA PHE A 75 -5.30 4.91 -13.03
C PHE A 75 -5.92 3.53 -13.32
N VAL A 76 -6.18 3.24 -14.59
CA VAL A 76 -6.74 1.95 -15.03
C VAL A 76 -5.78 0.81 -14.71
N ASP A 77 -4.47 1.02 -14.89
CA ASP A 77 -3.45 0.02 -14.55
C ASP A 77 -3.43 -0.27 -13.04
N ILE A 78 -3.50 0.77 -12.22
CA ILE A 78 -3.55 0.66 -10.76
C ILE A 78 -4.79 -0.13 -10.34
N GLU A 79 -5.96 0.16 -10.93
CA GLU A 79 -7.20 -0.58 -10.67
C GLU A 79 -7.09 -2.06 -11.07
N ASN A 80 -6.54 -2.34 -12.24
CA ASN A 80 -6.33 -3.69 -12.75
C ASN A 80 -5.39 -4.50 -11.83
N ILE A 81 -4.27 -3.91 -11.42
CA ILE A 81 -3.33 -4.52 -10.46
C ILE A 81 -4.02 -4.76 -9.12
N ALA A 82 -4.82 -3.80 -8.63
CA ALA A 82 -5.54 -3.94 -7.38
C ALA A 82 -6.56 -5.10 -7.41
N ILE A 83 -7.34 -5.20 -8.49
CA ILE A 83 -8.30 -6.29 -8.71
C ILE A 83 -7.56 -7.63 -8.78
N PHE A 84 -6.46 -7.70 -9.53
CA PHE A 84 -5.64 -8.91 -9.65
C PHE A 84 -5.14 -9.41 -8.28
N ILE A 85 -4.63 -8.50 -7.44
CA ILE A 85 -4.21 -8.82 -6.06
C ILE A 85 -5.38 -9.35 -5.24
N LEU A 86 -6.56 -8.74 -5.35
CA LEU A 86 -7.76 -9.17 -4.62
C LEU A 86 -8.23 -10.55 -5.06
N VAL A 87 -8.15 -10.88 -6.35
CA VAL A 87 -8.49 -12.20 -6.89
C VAL A 87 -7.55 -13.28 -6.37
N ILE A 88 -6.23 -13.06 -6.44
CA ILE A 88 -5.24 -13.99 -5.86
C ILE A 88 -5.49 -14.19 -4.38
N ARG A 89 -5.73 -13.09 -3.66
CA ARG A 89 -6.02 -13.12 -2.23
C ARG A 89 -7.31 -13.88 -1.93
N PHE A 90 -8.35 -13.72 -2.75
CA PHE A 90 -9.61 -14.45 -2.61
C PHE A 90 -9.40 -15.95 -2.77
N ILE A 91 -8.63 -16.38 -3.77
CA ILE A 91 -8.30 -17.80 -3.99
C ILE A 91 -7.57 -18.38 -2.77
N PHE A 92 -6.56 -17.66 -2.26
CA PHE A 92 -5.79 -18.10 -1.09
C PHE A 92 -6.66 -18.18 0.18
N LEU A 93 -7.46 -17.15 0.45
CA LEU A 93 -8.32 -17.09 1.64
C LEU A 93 -9.49 -18.09 1.58
N SER A 94 -10.00 -18.36 0.38
CA SER A 94 -11.05 -19.37 0.18
C SER A 94 -10.56 -20.77 0.49
N LYS A 95 -9.29 -21.08 0.18
CA LYS A 95 -8.64 -22.35 0.57
C LYS A 95 -8.34 -22.43 2.07
N LYS A 96 -7.93 -21.31 2.69
CA LYS A 96 -7.55 -21.28 4.11
C LYS A 96 -8.74 -21.33 5.06
N TYR A 97 -9.84 -20.66 4.71
CA TYR A 97 -11.03 -20.55 5.55
C TYR A 97 -12.21 -21.27 4.89
N ASN A 98 -13.06 -20.54 4.19
CA ASN A 98 -14.21 -20.99 3.42
C ASN A 98 -14.51 -19.91 2.37
N ILE A 99 -15.21 -20.26 1.27
CA ILE A 99 -15.54 -19.31 0.19
C ILE A 99 -16.27 -18.07 0.72
N LYS A 100 -17.29 -18.24 1.57
CA LYS A 100 -18.05 -17.11 2.15
C LYS A 100 -17.16 -16.19 2.98
N THR A 101 -16.37 -16.74 3.90
CA THR A 101 -15.50 -15.96 4.78
C THR A 101 -14.36 -15.30 4.00
N GLY A 102 -13.77 -16.02 3.04
CA GLY A 102 -12.75 -15.50 2.13
C GLY A 102 -13.28 -14.29 1.35
N PHE A 103 -14.49 -14.41 0.80
CA PHE A 103 -15.17 -13.33 0.05
C PHE A 103 -15.37 -12.08 0.91
N PHE A 104 -15.92 -12.23 2.13
CA PHE A 104 -16.10 -11.08 3.03
C PHE A 104 -14.76 -10.42 3.37
N ILE A 105 -13.72 -11.18 3.71
CA ILE A 105 -12.41 -10.62 4.03
C ILE A 105 -11.81 -9.88 2.83
N THR A 106 -12.01 -10.38 1.60
CA THR A 106 -11.55 -9.68 0.40
C THR A 106 -12.34 -8.41 0.11
N CYS A 107 -13.66 -8.40 0.31
CA CYS A 107 -14.47 -7.18 0.17
C CYS A 107 -14.06 -6.10 1.17
N ILE A 108 -13.72 -6.49 2.40
CA ILE A 108 -13.22 -5.54 3.41
C ILE A 108 -11.87 -4.96 2.98
N GLY A 109 -10.99 -5.77 2.38
CA GLY A 109 -9.73 -5.31 1.80
C GLY A 109 -9.91 -4.40 0.59
N LEU A 110 -10.87 -4.71 -0.29
CA LEU A 110 -11.26 -3.85 -1.41
C LEU A 110 -11.73 -2.49 -0.91
N ALA A 111 -12.65 -2.47 0.04
CA ALA A 111 -13.16 -1.22 0.61
C ALA A 111 -12.05 -0.40 1.29
N ALA A 112 -11.14 -1.05 2.02
CA ALA A 112 -9.98 -0.38 2.61
C ALA A 112 -9.02 0.16 1.55
N GLY A 113 -8.70 -0.62 0.51
CA GLY A 113 -7.86 -0.19 -0.62
C GLY A 113 -8.49 0.95 -1.42
N TYR A 114 -9.82 0.92 -1.59
CA TYR A 114 -10.56 1.98 -2.26
C TYR A 114 -10.44 3.32 -1.54
N LEU A 115 -10.39 3.35 -0.20
CA LEU A 115 -10.12 4.60 0.54
C LEU A 115 -8.78 5.23 0.14
N TRP A 116 -7.73 4.42 -0.01
CA TRP A 116 -6.42 4.91 -0.46
C TRP A 116 -6.39 5.29 -1.93
N TYR A 117 -7.14 4.56 -2.77
CA TYR A 117 -7.29 4.89 -4.17
C TYR A 117 -7.98 6.26 -4.35
N MET A 118 -9.05 6.51 -3.60
CA MET A 118 -9.73 7.82 -3.60
C MET A 118 -8.80 8.92 -3.12
N HIS A 119 -8.03 8.67 -2.05
CA HIS A 119 -7.02 9.62 -1.56
C HIS A 119 -5.91 9.90 -2.59
N LEU A 120 -5.43 8.86 -3.29
CA LEU A 120 -4.45 8.99 -4.38
C LEU A 120 -4.99 9.89 -5.49
N ARG A 121 -6.26 9.69 -5.88
CA ARG A 121 -6.93 10.55 -6.87
C ARG A 121 -7.09 11.98 -6.38
N ASP A 122 -7.43 12.20 -5.11
CA ASP A 122 -7.54 13.54 -4.53
C ASP A 122 -6.18 14.26 -4.51
N LEU A 123 -5.08 13.55 -4.24
CA LEU A 123 -3.73 14.09 -4.38
C LEU A 123 -3.34 14.40 -5.83
N ALA A 124 -3.87 13.65 -6.81
CA ALA A 124 -3.63 13.93 -8.23
C ALA A 124 -4.19 15.29 -8.64
N TYR A 125 -5.32 15.70 -8.04
CA TYR A 125 -5.86 17.04 -8.24
C TYR A 125 -4.88 18.13 -7.82
N TYR A 126 -4.29 18.03 -6.62
CA TYR A 126 -3.34 19.03 -6.12
C TYR A 126 -2.00 19.01 -6.88
N TYR A 127 -1.52 17.82 -7.26
CA TYR A 127 -0.20 17.66 -7.86
C TYR A 127 -0.19 17.55 -9.37
N MET A 128 -1.32 17.72 -10.06
CA MET A 128 -1.47 17.58 -11.51
C MET A 128 -0.29 18.19 -12.27
N ARG A 129 0.05 19.46 -11.99
CA ARG A 129 1.16 20.17 -12.66
C ARG A 129 2.53 19.53 -12.44
N THR A 130 2.81 18.99 -11.25
CA THR A 130 4.08 18.33 -10.94
C THR A 130 4.13 16.91 -11.48
N LEU A 131 2.99 16.20 -11.55
CA LEU A 131 2.93 14.85 -12.12
C LEU A 131 3.33 14.83 -13.60
N TRP A 132 2.99 15.88 -14.35
CA TRP A 132 3.45 16.07 -15.74
C TRP A 132 4.97 16.27 -15.87
N MET A 133 5.65 16.73 -14.81
CA MET A 133 7.10 16.98 -14.83
C MET A 133 7.92 15.70 -14.67
N CYS A 134 7.32 14.60 -14.19
CA CYS A 134 8.01 13.34 -13.96
C CYS A 134 7.58 12.28 -14.99
N PRO A 135 8.52 11.64 -15.71
CA PRO A 135 8.19 10.59 -16.68
C PRO A 135 7.44 9.40 -16.07
N LEU A 136 7.69 9.07 -14.80
CA LEU A 136 7.07 7.92 -14.11
C LEU A 136 5.63 8.18 -13.65
N THR A 137 5.16 9.42 -13.70
CA THR A 137 3.78 9.78 -13.33
C THR A 137 3.02 10.39 -14.49
N HIS A 138 3.57 10.32 -15.70
CA HIS A 138 3.03 10.96 -16.88
C HIS A 138 1.66 10.39 -17.25
N ASN A 139 1.55 9.05 -17.33
CA ASN A 139 0.29 8.37 -17.63
C ASN A 139 -0.80 8.69 -16.57
N LEU A 140 -0.41 8.72 -15.30
CA LEU A 140 -1.31 9.11 -14.21
C LEU A 140 -1.81 10.55 -14.36
N ALA A 141 -0.93 11.47 -14.73
CA ALA A 141 -1.29 12.87 -14.97
C ALA A 141 -2.21 13.03 -16.18
N TYR A 142 -1.97 12.25 -17.24
CA TYR A 142 -2.78 12.21 -18.46
C TYR A 142 -4.20 11.74 -18.16
N ASP A 143 -4.34 10.54 -17.60
CA ASP A 143 -5.63 9.95 -17.21
C ASP A 143 -6.41 10.87 -16.27
N PHE A 144 -5.74 11.44 -15.25
CA PHE A 144 -6.38 12.39 -14.35
C PHE A 144 -6.89 13.63 -15.08
N SER A 145 -6.08 14.19 -15.98
CA SER A 145 -6.46 15.39 -16.73
C SER A 145 -7.68 15.12 -17.61
N GLU A 146 -7.75 13.96 -18.25
CA GLU A 146 -8.91 13.54 -19.05
C GLU A 146 -10.15 13.42 -18.17
N ILE A 147 -10.06 12.71 -17.04
CA ILE A 147 -11.16 12.58 -16.07
C ILE A 147 -11.59 13.97 -15.56
N TYR A 148 -10.64 14.85 -15.25
CA TYR A 148 -10.91 16.19 -14.74
C TYR A 148 -11.64 17.07 -15.76
N TYR A 149 -11.20 17.09 -17.02
CA TYR A 149 -11.87 17.84 -18.09
C TYR A 149 -13.22 17.21 -18.46
N GLN A 150 -13.32 15.87 -18.47
CA GLN A 150 -14.58 15.18 -18.70
C GLN A 150 -15.57 15.49 -17.58
N GLN A 151 -15.16 15.43 -16.32
CA GLN A 151 -16.01 15.82 -15.19
C GLN A 151 -16.40 17.28 -15.31
N THR A 152 -15.47 18.20 -15.58
CA THR A 152 -15.77 19.62 -15.71
C THR A 152 -16.74 19.91 -16.87
N SER A 153 -16.60 19.20 -18.00
CA SER A 153 -17.47 19.36 -19.16
C SER A 153 -18.83 18.66 -19.01
N GLU A 154 -18.88 17.50 -18.38
CA GLU A 154 -20.14 16.83 -18.04
C GLU A 154 -20.86 17.56 -16.91
N PHE A 155 -20.15 18.15 -15.93
CA PHE A 155 -20.72 19.05 -14.94
C PHE A 155 -21.19 20.37 -15.56
N SER A 156 -20.52 20.90 -16.59
CA SER A 156 -20.97 22.11 -17.28
C SER A 156 -22.18 21.84 -18.18
N LYS A 157 -22.23 20.69 -18.87
CA LYS A 157 -23.42 20.21 -19.61
C LYS A 157 -24.57 19.84 -18.67
N ALA A 158 -24.26 19.24 -17.52
CA ALA A 158 -25.21 18.97 -16.44
C ALA A 158 -25.56 20.23 -15.64
N GLY A 159 -24.92 21.37 -15.94
CA GLY A 159 -25.11 22.72 -15.37
C GLY A 159 -26.49 23.34 -15.64
N THR A 160 -27.47 22.55 -16.05
CA THR A 160 -28.90 22.89 -16.06
C THR A 160 -29.81 21.77 -15.55
N ARG A 161 -29.28 20.59 -15.18
CA ARG A 161 -30.09 19.39 -14.82
C ARG A 161 -29.72 18.74 -13.49
N PHE A 162 -28.53 18.98 -12.96
CA PHE A 162 -28.05 18.41 -11.68
C PHE A 162 -27.55 19.48 -10.70
N ASP A 163 -27.97 20.72 -10.91
CA ASP A 163 -27.40 21.85 -10.21
C ASP A 163 -27.69 21.80 -8.71
N SER A 164 -26.61 21.61 -7.96
CA SER A 164 -26.18 22.66 -7.04
C SER A 164 -24.87 22.34 -6.34
N GLY A 165 -24.19 21.22 -6.66
CA GLY A 165 -22.99 20.82 -5.92
C GLY A 165 -23.25 20.64 -4.41
N THR A 166 -24.53 20.59 -4.02
CA THR A 166 -24.99 20.52 -2.64
C THR A 166 -25.40 19.10 -2.32
N PHE A 167 -25.23 18.73 -1.06
CA PHE A 167 -25.62 17.41 -0.55
C PHE A 167 -27.12 17.09 -0.76
N TYR A 168 -27.97 18.11 -0.89
CA TYR A 168 -29.42 17.97 -1.02
C TYR A 168 -29.98 18.34 -2.40
N GLY A 169 -29.14 18.61 -3.40
CA GLY A 169 -29.57 18.93 -4.77
C GLY A 169 -30.59 17.95 -5.36
N PRO A 170 -30.43 16.63 -5.21
CA PRO A 170 -31.43 15.64 -5.65
C PRO A 170 -32.77 15.77 -4.93
N VAL A 171 -32.77 16.09 -3.64
CA VAL A 171 -33.98 16.26 -2.83
C VAL A 171 -34.71 17.53 -3.26
N ILE A 172 -33.99 18.64 -3.44
CA ILE A 172 -34.58 19.91 -3.89
C ILE A 172 -35.13 19.79 -5.31
N ARG A 173 -34.47 19.03 -6.19
CA ARG A 173 -34.99 18.72 -7.52
C ARG A 173 -36.22 17.82 -7.44
N ALA A 174 -36.22 16.79 -6.60
CA ALA A 174 -37.41 15.98 -6.39
C ALA A 174 -38.58 16.86 -5.93
N PHE A 175 -38.33 17.77 -4.98
CA PHE A 175 -39.34 18.76 -4.59
C PHE A 175 -39.72 19.68 -5.74
N SER A 176 -38.79 20.27 -6.49
CA SER A 176 -39.12 21.20 -7.57
C SER A 176 -39.86 20.53 -8.72
N THR A 177 -39.56 19.27 -9.03
CA THR A 177 -40.24 18.48 -10.06
C THR A 177 -41.63 18.05 -9.61
N ILE A 178 -41.82 17.69 -8.34
CA ILE A 178 -43.15 17.40 -7.78
C ILE A 178 -43.99 18.68 -7.65
N THR A 179 -43.33 19.82 -7.45
CA THR A 179 -43.97 21.11 -7.21
C THR A 179 -43.93 22.05 -8.42
N SER A 180 -43.65 21.56 -9.62
CA SER A 180 -43.80 22.36 -10.83
C SER A 180 -44.51 21.57 -11.92
N ASN A 181 -45.37 22.27 -12.63
CA ASN A 181 -45.82 21.92 -13.96
C ASN A 181 -45.02 22.78 -14.96
N ASP A 182 -44.93 22.38 -16.23
CA ASP A 182 -44.15 23.09 -17.27
C ASP A 182 -44.40 24.61 -17.33
N ASN A 183 -45.57 25.08 -16.85
CA ASN A 183 -45.96 26.49 -16.82
C ASN A 183 -45.96 27.16 -15.43
N TYR A 184 -46.04 26.41 -14.32
CA TYR A 184 -46.24 26.98 -12.97
C TYR A 184 -45.52 26.20 -11.88
N ARG A 185 -44.95 26.92 -10.91
CA ARG A 185 -44.37 26.34 -9.69
C ARG A 185 -45.34 26.51 -8.52
N TYR A 186 -45.79 25.40 -7.97
CA TYR A 186 -46.61 25.32 -6.77
C TYR A 186 -45.72 25.42 -5.53
N ASP A 187 -45.64 26.56 -4.86
CA ASP A 187 -44.96 26.62 -3.57
C ASP A 187 -45.92 26.17 -2.45
N PRO A 188 -45.72 24.99 -1.82
CA PRO A 188 -46.60 24.52 -0.75
C PRO A 188 -46.61 25.47 0.45
N ILE A 189 -45.53 26.23 0.68
CA ILE A 189 -45.48 27.24 1.75
C ILE A 189 -46.43 28.38 1.40
N SER A 190 -46.38 28.88 0.16
CA SER A 190 -47.31 29.91 -0.33
C SER A 190 -48.77 29.46 -0.29
N MET A 191 -49.05 28.18 -0.58
CA MET A 191 -50.40 27.61 -0.52
C MET A 191 -50.94 27.61 0.90
N LEU A 192 -50.15 27.11 1.87
CA LEU A 192 -50.53 27.16 3.29
C LEU A 192 -50.69 28.60 3.78
N TRP A 193 -49.83 29.51 3.31
CA TRP A 193 -49.89 30.93 3.66
C TRP A 193 -51.14 31.63 3.12
N SER A 194 -51.64 31.19 1.97
CA SER A 194 -52.82 31.76 1.33
C SER A 194 -54.12 31.57 2.14
N TYR A 195 -54.17 30.56 3.02
CA TYR A 195 -55.30 30.26 3.89
C TYR A 195 -55.39 31.17 5.14
N PHE A 196 -54.43 32.07 5.38
CA PHE A 196 -54.48 32.98 6.53
C PHE A 196 -55.60 34.04 6.42
N PRO A 197 -56.25 34.42 7.54
CA PRO A 197 -57.27 35.45 7.56
C PRO A 197 -56.74 36.80 7.04
N THR A 198 -57.56 37.53 6.28
CA THR A 198 -57.22 38.83 5.67
C THR A 198 -56.75 39.87 6.69
N ASN A 199 -57.30 39.85 7.90
CA ASN A 199 -56.96 40.77 8.98
C ASN A 199 -55.51 40.61 9.49
N LEU A 200 -54.91 39.43 9.32
CA LEU A 200 -53.53 39.12 9.72
C LEU A 200 -52.56 39.20 8.54
N LYS A 201 -53.08 39.24 7.31
CA LYS A 201 -52.30 39.09 6.08
C LYS A 201 -51.27 40.21 5.87
N PHE A 202 -51.58 41.46 6.24
CA PHE A 202 -50.63 42.56 6.15
C PHE A 202 -49.32 42.34 6.95
N LEU A 203 -49.42 41.75 8.14
CA LEU A 203 -48.27 41.45 8.99
C LEU A 203 -47.66 40.09 8.62
N SER A 204 -48.51 39.12 8.29
CA SER A 204 -48.13 37.77 7.87
C SER A 204 -47.33 37.78 6.56
N ASP A 205 -47.71 38.59 5.57
CA ASP A 205 -47.03 38.67 4.27
C ASP A 205 -45.61 39.21 4.42
N LYS A 206 -45.38 40.19 5.30
CA LYS A 206 -44.03 40.69 5.60
C LYS A 206 -43.15 39.59 6.19
N VAL A 207 -43.71 38.80 7.11
CA VAL A 207 -43.02 37.66 7.72
C VAL A 207 -42.74 36.58 6.67
N TYR A 208 -43.71 36.27 5.80
CA TYR A 208 -43.56 35.32 4.70
C TYR A 208 -42.45 35.69 3.74
N TYR A 209 -42.45 36.92 3.22
CA TYR A 209 -41.41 37.36 2.28
C TYR A 209 -40.04 37.42 2.96
N PHE A 210 -39.97 37.80 4.24
CA PHE A 210 -38.73 37.72 4.99
C PHE A 210 -38.21 36.28 5.13
N ILE A 211 -39.09 35.33 5.46
CA ILE A 211 -38.71 33.92 5.62
C ILE A 211 -38.29 33.33 4.27
N THR A 212 -39.08 33.52 3.22
CA THR A 212 -38.86 32.90 1.90
C THR A 212 -37.72 33.52 1.11
N LEU A 213 -37.55 34.86 1.14
CA LEU A 213 -36.53 35.54 0.35
C LEU A 213 -35.20 35.71 1.08
N LYS A 214 -35.21 35.72 2.43
CA LYS A 214 -34.00 36.01 3.22
C LYS A 214 -33.61 34.88 4.15
N ALA A 215 -34.50 34.46 5.06
CA ALA A 215 -34.14 33.49 6.09
C ALA A 215 -33.84 32.09 5.50
N LEU A 216 -34.76 31.53 4.70
CA LEU A 216 -34.60 30.20 4.09
C LEU A 216 -33.40 30.13 3.15
N PRO A 217 -33.18 31.06 2.21
CA PRO A 217 -32.00 31.01 1.34
C PRO A 217 -30.69 31.15 2.12
N GLN A 218 -30.65 32.01 3.15
CA GLN A 218 -29.45 32.22 3.94
C GLN A 218 -29.13 31.01 4.83
N VAL A 219 -30.14 30.43 5.49
CA VAL A 219 -30.01 29.19 6.27
C VAL A 219 -29.62 28.03 5.35
N TYR A 220 -30.23 27.91 4.18
CA TYR A 220 -29.89 26.89 3.20
C TYR A 220 -28.43 26.99 2.76
N ARG A 221 -27.98 28.18 2.32
CA ARG A 221 -26.58 28.40 1.93
C ARG A 221 -25.63 28.10 3.08
N PHE A 222 -25.97 28.49 4.30
CA PHE A 222 -25.15 28.19 5.47
C PHE A 222 -25.07 26.68 5.72
N VAL A 223 -26.20 26.00 5.84
CA VAL A 223 -26.29 24.56 6.10
C VAL A 223 -25.57 23.77 5.01
N ASP A 224 -25.81 24.10 3.75
CA ASP A 224 -25.13 23.47 2.63
C ASP A 224 -23.62 23.67 2.68
N THR A 225 -23.15 24.91 2.87
CA THR A 225 -21.71 25.18 2.98
C THR A 225 -21.09 24.40 4.14
N GLN A 226 -21.76 24.37 5.30
CA GLN A 226 -21.25 23.64 6.47
C GLN A 226 -21.24 22.12 6.23
N ILE A 227 -22.32 21.56 5.68
CA ILE A 227 -22.42 20.11 5.43
C ILE A 227 -21.43 19.70 4.35
N THR A 228 -21.29 20.46 3.26
CA THR A 228 -20.34 20.15 2.21
C THR A 228 -18.91 20.16 2.75
N ASN A 229 -18.53 21.18 3.53
CA ASN A 229 -17.21 21.28 4.15
C ASN A 229 -16.96 20.21 5.22
N LEU A 230 -17.99 19.79 5.97
CA LEU A 230 -17.88 18.78 7.03
C LEU A 230 -18.22 17.36 6.57
N SER A 231 -18.66 17.18 5.32
CA SER A 231 -19.25 15.92 4.83
C SER A 231 -18.32 14.72 5.05
N GLY A 232 -17.04 14.86 4.71
CA GLY A 232 -16.04 13.82 4.93
C GLY A 232 -15.91 13.41 6.40
N MET A 233 -15.87 14.38 7.31
CA MET A 233 -15.79 14.14 8.75
C MET A 233 -17.09 13.59 9.33
N LEU A 234 -18.25 14.02 8.81
CA LEU A 234 -19.56 13.50 9.18
C LEU A 234 -19.69 12.03 8.79
N TRP A 235 -19.35 11.67 7.55
CA TRP A 235 -19.37 10.29 7.08
C TRP A 235 -18.45 9.39 7.91
N TYR A 236 -17.23 9.84 8.17
CA TYR A 236 -16.33 9.16 9.09
C TYR A 236 -16.96 8.96 10.47
N THR A 237 -17.57 10.00 11.03
CA THR A 237 -18.18 9.93 12.36
C THR A 237 -19.37 8.94 12.37
N PHE A 238 -20.28 9.01 11.41
CA PHE A 238 -21.42 8.10 11.36
C PHE A 238 -21.01 6.64 11.09
N ILE A 239 -20.11 6.40 10.15
CA ILE A 239 -19.73 5.04 9.72
C ILE A 239 -18.71 4.43 10.69
N VAL A 240 -17.62 5.13 10.98
CA VAL A 240 -16.47 4.60 11.73
C VAL A 240 -16.64 4.80 13.24
N ARG A 241 -17.30 5.87 13.71
CA ARG A 241 -17.39 6.18 15.15
C ARG A 241 -18.71 5.76 15.78
N ILE A 242 -19.85 6.01 15.16
CA ILE A 242 -21.17 5.66 15.70
C ILE A 242 -21.47 4.19 15.39
N ASN A 243 -21.35 3.79 14.12
CA ASN A 243 -21.66 2.43 13.66
C ASN A 243 -20.48 1.43 13.75
N LYS A 244 -19.68 1.52 14.81
CA LYS A 244 -18.49 0.66 15.04
C LYS A 244 -18.77 -0.85 14.99
N ARG A 245 -20.01 -1.27 15.29
CA ARG A 245 -20.45 -2.68 15.24
C ARG A 245 -20.48 -3.23 13.81
N TYR A 246 -20.83 -2.40 12.84
CA TYR A 246 -20.99 -2.80 11.44
C TYR A 246 -19.74 -2.54 10.61
N CYS A 247 -18.87 -1.64 11.07
CA CYS A 247 -17.64 -1.27 10.38
C CYS A 247 -16.43 -2.15 10.81
N PRO A 248 -15.88 -2.99 9.92
CA PRO A 248 -14.73 -3.84 10.23
C PRO A 248 -13.53 -3.04 10.69
N TYR A 249 -12.76 -3.61 11.62
CA TYR A 249 -11.61 -2.91 12.20
C TYR A 249 -10.55 -2.49 11.16
N LEU A 250 -10.32 -3.28 10.11
CA LEU A 250 -9.41 -2.93 9.00
C LEU A 250 -9.79 -1.59 8.35
N LEU A 251 -11.08 -1.43 8.05
CA LEU A 251 -11.59 -0.24 7.39
C LEU A 251 -11.53 0.96 8.31
N ARG A 252 -11.93 0.79 9.58
CA ARG A 252 -11.80 1.84 10.61
C ARG A 252 -10.36 2.34 10.72
N TRP A 253 -9.41 1.42 10.79
CA TRP A 253 -7.98 1.73 10.93
C TRP A 253 -7.44 2.54 9.77
N HIS A 254 -7.63 2.08 8.54
CA HIS A 254 -7.10 2.78 7.36
C HIS A 254 -7.78 4.14 7.16
N TRP A 255 -9.08 4.25 7.45
CA TRP A 255 -9.80 5.52 7.35
C TRP A 255 -9.32 6.54 8.38
N THR A 256 -9.23 6.17 9.66
CA THR A 256 -8.71 7.08 10.69
C THR A 256 -7.25 7.45 10.43
N PHE A 257 -6.44 6.51 9.93
CA PHE A 257 -5.06 6.79 9.56
C PHE A 257 -4.98 7.84 8.46
N LEU A 258 -5.80 7.73 7.40
CA LEU A 258 -5.87 8.71 6.32
C LEU A 258 -6.24 10.11 6.83
N ILE A 259 -7.23 10.22 7.73
CA ILE A 259 -7.59 11.51 8.34
C ILE A 259 -6.40 12.12 9.08
N GLY A 260 -5.64 11.30 9.83
CA GLY A 260 -4.42 11.76 10.50
C GLY A 260 -3.33 12.19 9.51
N LEU A 261 -3.22 11.49 8.39
CA LEU A 261 -2.26 11.77 7.32
C LEU A 261 -2.57 13.09 6.61
N GLU A 262 -3.84 13.40 6.34
CA GLU A 262 -4.27 14.65 5.67
C GLU A 262 -3.74 15.90 6.40
N PHE A 263 -3.69 15.90 7.73
CA PHE A 263 -3.12 17.01 8.50
C PHE A 263 -1.63 17.22 8.24
N ILE A 264 -0.90 16.13 8.00
CA ILE A 264 0.53 16.16 7.69
C ILE A 264 0.76 16.54 6.23
N GLU A 265 -0.10 16.10 5.31
CA GLU A 265 0.04 16.33 3.87
C GLU A 265 -0.25 17.77 3.45
N ARG A 266 -1.18 18.47 4.11
CA ARG A 266 -1.53 19.87 3.77
C ARG A 266 -0.30 20.81 3.72
N PRO A 267 0.60 20.82 4.72
CA PRO A 267 1.87 21.54 4.62
C PRO A 267 2.70 21.21 3.36
N PHE A 268 2.77 19.95 2.95
CA PHE A 268 3.51 19.54 1.75
C PHE A 268 2.87 20.07 0.47
N ILE A 269 1.54 20.06 0.39
CA ILE A 269 0.79 20.69 -0.71
C ILE A 269 1.13 22.18 -0.80
N PHE A 270 1.07 22.92 0.30
CA PHE A 270 1.41 24.35 0.29
C PHE A 270 2.87 24.64 -0.07
N ILE A 271 3.81 23.78 0.33
CA ILE A 271 5.21 23.89 -0.08
C ILE A 271 5.33 23.69 -1.60
N GLN A 272 4.67 22.66 -2.14
CA GLN A 272 4.69 22.36 -3.57
C GLN A 272 4.09 23.51 -4.40
N ASP A 273 2.94 24.07 -4.01
CA ASP A 273 2.33 25.21 -4.70
C ASP A 273 3.25 26.44 -4.72
N ARG A 274 3.90 26.73 -3.59
CA ARG A 274 4.86 27.84 -3.49
C ARG A 274 6.10 27.61 -4.35
N LEU A 275 6.61 26.38 -4.40
CA LEU A 275 7.75 26.01 -5.24
C LEU A 275 7.40 26.11 -6.73
N ILE A 276 6.19 25.70 -7.13
CA ILE A 276 5.69 25.90 -8.51
C ILE A 276 5.61 27.39 -8.84
N TYR A 277 5.06 28.21 -7.94
CA TYR A 277 4.99 29.65 -8.14
C TYR A 277 6.39 30.26 -8.30
N TYR A 278 7.33 29.88 -7.43
CA TYR A 278 8.72 30.33 -7.47
C TYR A 278 9.41 29.92 -8.78
N LEU A 279 9.23 28.67 -9.21
CA LEU A 279 9.77 28.15 -10.45
C LEU A 279 9.28 28.95 -11.66
N ASN A 280 7.97 29.12 -11.81
CA ASN A 280 7.39 29.73 -13.00
C ASN A 280 7.52 31.25 -13.03
N ASN A 281 7.24 31.93 -11.92
CA ASN A 281 7.13 33.39 -11.91
C ASN A 281 8.45 34.10 -11.60
N ILE A 282 9.40 33.42 -10.96
CA ILE A 282 10.68 34.03 -10.55
C ILE A 282 11.85 33.40 -11.31
N LEU A 283 12.03 32.07 -11.24
CA LEU A 283 13.23 31.45 -11.82
C LEU A 283 13.22 31.46 -13.35
N ILE A 284 12.15 30.95 -13.97
CA ILE A 284 12.03 30.88 -15.42
C ILE A 284 11.99 32.28 -16.04
N THR A 285 11.17 33.18 -15.48
CA THR A 285 11.05 34.57 -15.98
C THR A 285 12.38 35.32 -15.93
N ASN A 286 13.20 35.12 -14.89
CA ASN A 286 14.50 35.77 -14.76
C ASN A 286 15.66 34.96 -15.39
N SER A 287 15.37 33.90 -16.14
CA SER A 287 16.36 33.04 -16.82
C SER A 287 17.36 32.34 -15.88
N TYR A 288 16.99 32.07 -14.63
CA TYR A 288 17.77 31.29 -13.66
C TYR A 288 17.56 29.78 -13.86
N PHE A 289 18.06 29.25 -14.99
CA PHE A 289 17.76 27.88 -15.41
C PHE A 289 18.37 26.79 -14.53
N ARG A 290 19.55 27.03 -13.95
CA ARG A 290 20.23 26.03 -13.09
C ARG A 290 19.48 25.83 -11.78
N GLU A 291 19.03 26.92 -11.17
CA GLU A 291 18.19 26.93 -9.99
C GLU A 291 16.80 26.34 -10.30
N ALA A 292 16.26 26.64 -11.49
CA ALA A 292 14.98 26.07 -11.95
C ALA A 292 15.03 24.54 -12.05
N GLU A 293 16.12 23.98 -12.58
CA GLU A 293 16.33 22.54 -12.64
C GLU A 293 16.38 21.90 -11.24
N LEU A 294 17.11 22.52 -10.30
CA LEU A 294 17.19 22.04 -8.92
C LEU A 294 15.81 22.04 -8.25
N VAL A 295 15.05 23.14 -8.38
CA VAL A 295 13.69 23.24 -7.82
C VAL A 295 12.74 22.23 -8.45
N THR A 296 12.86 21.99 -9.76
CA THR A 296 12.07 20.98 -10.46
C THR A 296 12.36 19.57 -9.92
N ASN A 297 13.64 19.23 -9.74
CA ASN A 297 14.04 17.94 -9.16
C ASN A 297 13.55 17.78 -7.71
N LEU A 298 13.58 18.85 -6.90
CA LEU A 298 13.04 18.84 -5.55
C LEU A 298 11.52 18.60 -5.54
N LEU A 299 10.79 19.29 -6.43
CA LEU A 299 9.34 19.13 -6.62
C LEU A 299 8.97 17.69 -7.00
N ILE A 300 9.65 17.15 -8.01
CA ILE A 300 9.44 15.77 -8.46
C ILE A 300 9.71 14.77 -7.33
N THR A 301 10.81 14.95 -6.60
CA THR A 301 11.19 14.04 -5.50
C THR A 301 10.16 14.06 -4.37
N LEU A 302 9.65 15.25 -4.01
CA LEU A 302 8.64 15.42 -2.97
C LEU A 302 7.34 14.70 -3.34
N VAL A 303 6.82 14.96 -4.55
CA VAL A 303 5.57 14.34 -5.03
C VAL A 303 5.73 12.83 -5.21
N ALA A 304 6.85 12.39 -5.79
CA ALA A 304 7.13 10.96 -5.96
C ALA A 304 7.21 10.22 -4.62
N ALA A 305 7.86 10.80 -3.61
CA ALA A 305 7.96 10.20 -2.28
C ALA A 305 6.57 10.00 -1.64
N GLN A 306 5.68 10.98 -1.79
CA GLN A 306 4.31 10.89 -1.28
C GLN A 306 3.49 9.86 -2.05
N TYR A 307 3.58 9.84 -3.39
CA TYR A 307 2.89 8.85 -4.22
C TYR A 307 3.34 7.42 -3.93
N ILE A 308 4.64 7.20 -3.74
CA ILE A 308 5.18 5.90 -3.31
C ILE A 308 4.60 5.50 -1.96
N PHE A 309 4.51 6.44 -1.00
CA PHE A 309 3.92 6.15 0.30
C PHE A 309 2.44 5.75 0.20
N ILE A 310 1.63 6.50 -0.56
CA ILE A 310 0.20 6.23 -0.74
C ILE A 310 -0.05 4.92 -1.48
N THR A 311 0.68 4.66 -2.57
CA THR A 311 0.56 3.41 -3.33
C THR A 311 0.97 2.19 -2.50
N LEU A 312 2.02 2.30 -1.67
CA LEU A 312 2.39 1.25 -0.72
C LEU A 312 1.31 1.04 0.33
N ALA A 313 0.74 2.10 0.90
CA ALA A 313 -0.34 2.01 1.88
C ALA A 313 -1.62 1.38 1.29
N MET A 314 -1.95 1.71 0.03
CA MET A 314 -3.02 1.07 -0.73
C MET A 314 -2.76 -0.44 -0.92
N LEU A 315 -1.54 -0.80 -1.34
CA LEU A 315 -1.14 -2.20 -1.50
C LEU A 315 -1.25 -2.98 -0.18
N HIS A 316 -0.90 -2.34 0.94
CA HIS A 316 -1.09 -2.86 2.28
C HIS A 316 -2.57 -3.12 2.61
N ALA A 317 -3.44 -2.14 2.33
CA ALA A 317 -4.87 -2.24 2.57
C ALA A 317 -5.52 -3.36 1.74
N LEU A 318 -5.16 -3.48 0.45
CA LEU A 318 -5.62 -4.54 -0.45
C LEU A 318 -5.21 -5.93 0.04
N CYS A 319 -3.99 -6.06 0.55
CA CYS A 319 -3.49 -7.28 1.20
C CYS A 319 -4.13 -7.54 2.58
N GLY A 320 -4.94 -6.62 3.11
CA GLY A 320 -5.57 -6.71 4.43
C GLY A 320 -4.60 -6.55 5.59
N GLN A 321 -3.54 -5.77 5.37
CA GLN A 321 -2.46 -5.56 6.32
C GLN A 321 -2.53 -4.19 6.96
N TYR A 322 -1.82 -4.04 8.06
CA TYR A 322 -1.58 -2.77 8.73
C TYR A 322 -0.10 -2.45 8.66
N PHE A 323 0.25 -1.18 8.74
CA PHE A 323 1.61 -0.70 8.83
C PHE A 323 1.76 0.22 10.04
N TYR A 324 2.98 0.38 10.53
CA TYR A 324 3.23 1.19 11.71
C TYR A 324 3.96 2.47 11.28
N PHE A 325 3.36 3.62 11.54
CA PHE A 325 4.03 4.90 11.42
C PHE A 325 3.95 5.57 12.79
N PRO A 326 5.09 5.94 13.41
CA PRO A 326 5.10 6.58 14.72
C PRO A 326 4.19 7.80 14.74
N PHE A 327 3.59 8.11 15.88
CA PHE A 327 2.61 9.18 16.03
C PHE A 327 1.28 8.92 15.30
N LEU A 328 1.27 8.65 13.98
CA LEU A 328 0.03 8.40 13.23
C LEU A 328 -0.67 7.12 13.67
N THR A 329 0.04 6.00 13.73
CA THR A 329 -0.53 4.72 14.16
C THR A 329 -0.98 4.78 15.61
N GLU A 330 -0.22 5.42 16.50
CA GLU A 330 -0.58 5.53 17.92
C GLU A 330 -1.85 6.35 18.14
N ASN A 331 -1.98 7.49 17.44
CA ASN A 331 -3.21 8.28 17.46
C ASN A 331 -4.39 7.52 16.84
N THR A 332 -4.16 6.82 15.72
CA THR A 332 -5.18 5.99 15.06
C THR A 332 -5.73 4.93 16.01
N GLU A 333 -4.85 4.22 16.70
CA GLU A 333 -5.19 3.18 17.68
C GLU A 333 -5.92 3.76 18.90
N LEU A 334 -5.50 4.93 19.39
CA LEU A 334 -6.16 5.63 20.50
C LEU A 334 -7.59 6.03 20.14
N HIS A 335 -7.83 6.45 18.90
CA HIS A 335 -9.17 6.82 18.45
C HIS A 335 -10.08 5.60 18.21
N ILE A 336 -9.57 4.53 17.60
CA ILE A 336 -10.42 3.39 17.21
C ILE A 336 -10.65 2.42 18.37
N GLY A 337 -9.67 2.29 19.26
CA GLY A 337 -9.60 1.25 20.28
C GLY A 337 -8.94 -0.03 19.77
N LEU A 338 -8.88 -1.04 20.63
CA LEU A 338 -8.11 -2.25 20.39
C LEU A 338 -8.74 -3.23 19.39
N ARG A 339 -7.84 -3.98 18.75
CA ARG A 339 -8.03 -5.24 18.02
C ARG A 339 -9.07 -6.18 18.67
N PRO A 340 -10.28 -6.50 18.17
CA PRO A 340 -11.03 -7.62 18.76
C PRO A 340 -10.25 -8.92 18.56
N LYS A 341 -9.98 -9.68 19.64
CA LYS A 341 -9.16 -10.90 19.59
C LYS A 341 -9.89 -12.07 18.92
N ASP A 342 -11.19 -12.18 19.17
CA ASP A 342 -11.96 -13.39 18.87
C ASP A 342 -12.57 -13.39 17.46
N SER A 343 -12.42 -12.29 16.71
CA SER A 343 -13.02 -12.20 15.36
C SER A 343 -12.05 -12.67 14.28
N ILE A 344 -12.50 -13.65 13.48
CA ILE A 344 -11.76 -14.18 12.31
C ILE A 344 -11.44 -13.05 11.31
N TYR A 345 -12.34 -12.08 11.17
CA TYR A 345 -12.20 -10.92 10.29
C TYR A 345 -11.16 -9.91 10.76
N SER A 346 -10.89 -9.87 12.06
CA SER A 346 -9.83 -9.00 12.56
C SER A 346 -8.51 -9.68 12.36
N GLY A 347 -8.28 -10.91 12.85
CA GLY A 347 -6.98 -11.60 12.84
C GLY A 347 -6.09 -11.32 14.06
N GLY A 348 -6.68 -11.08 15.24
CA GLY A 348 -5.96 -10.98 16.53
C GLY A 348 -5.42 -9.58 16.87
N HIS A 349 -4.47 -9.43 17.79
CA HIS A 349 -3.78 -8.14 18.01
C HIS A 349 -2.67 -7.92 17.00
N THR A 350 -2.39 -6.67 16.65
CA THR A 350 -1.15 -6.33 15.95
C THR A 350 0.05 -6.41 16.90
N ILE A 351 1.26 -6.52 16.35
CA ILE A 351 2.49 -6.65 17.15
C ILE A 351 2.69 -5.48 18.11
N TRP A 352 2.28 -4.27 17.72
CA TRP A 352 2.37 -3.07 18.56
C TRP A 352 1.23 -2.94 19.58
N GLN A 353 0.07 -3.58 19.37
CA GLN A 353 -0.99 -3.66 20.37
C GLN A 353 -0.64 -4.63 21.51
N ASN A 354 0.08 -5.71 21.21
CA ASN A 354 0.54 -6.66 22.22
C ASN A 354 1.87 -6.19 22.84
N LYS A 355 1.81 -5.52 24.00
CA LYS A 355 3.01 -5.00 24.73
C LYS A 355 4.11 -6.05 24.89
N ARG A 356 3.73 -7.31 25.11
CA ARG A 356 4.67 -8.43 25.26
C ARG A 356 5.31 -8.80 23.93
N ALA A 357 4.52 -8.96 22.87
CA ALA A 357 5.03 -9.22 21.51
C ALA A 357 5.93 -8.09 21.01
N TYR A 358 5.56 -6.84 21.29
CA TYR A 358 6.34 -5.65 20.98
C TYR A 358 7.72 -5.71 21.67
N MET A 359 7.74 -5.94 22.98
CA MET A 359 8.98 -6.07 23.77
C MET A 359 9.83 -7.27 23.33
N ILE A 360 9.22 -8.42 23.06
CA ILE A 360 9.92 -9.61 22.55
C ILE A 360 10.50 -9.34 21.16
N SER A 361 9.77 -8.68 20.27
CA SER A 361 10.28 -8.34 18.92
C SER A 361 11.50 -7.43 19.00
N ARG A 362 11.49 -6.47 19.93
CA ARG A 362 12.58 -5.51 20.17
C ARG A 362 13.78 -6.18 20.84
N GLN A 363 13.54 -7.02 21.85
CA GLN A 363 14.57 -7.81 22.53
C GLN A 363 15.18 -8.90 21.62
N ALA A 364 14.38 -9.55 20.78
CA ALA A 364 14.87 -10.51 19.80
C ALA A 364 15.75 -9.81 18.76
N SER A 365 15.35 -8.61 18.31
CA SER A 365 16.14 -7.81 17.37
C SER A 365 17.46 -7.32 17.97
N SER A 366 17.50 -7.00 19.28
CA SER A 366 18.73 -6.61 19.98
C SER A 366 19.64 -7.82 20.31
N LYS A 367 19.06 -8.93 20.79
CA LYS A 367 19.80 -10.16 21.15
C LYS A 367 20.35 -10.93 19.95
N LEU A 368 19.72 -10.83 18.77
CA LEU A 368 20.17 -11.58 17.59
C LEU A 368 21.49 -11.09 16.99
N LYS A 369 22.09 -9.96 17.45
CA LYS A 369 23.29 -9.33 16.83
C LYS A 369 23.24 -9.31 15.28
N LYS A 370 22.04 -9.36 14.69
CA LYS A 370 21.85 -9.54 13.25
C LYS A 370 22.27 -8.27 12.49
N TYR A 371 22.48 -7.17 13.21
CA TYR A 371 22.78 -5.86 12.65
C TYR A 371 24.00 -5.27 13.38
N ARG A 372 25.14 -5.33 12.67
CA ARG A 372 26.44 -4.79 13.09
C ARG A 372 26.35 -3.25 13.13
N PHE A 373 26.95 -2.65 14.15
CA PHE A 373 27.07 -1.19 14.30
C PHE A 373 27.72 -0.57 13.05
N GLY A 374 27.14 0.51 12.51
CA GLY A 374 27.67 1.22 11.33
C GLY A 374 27.05 0.87 9.97
N THR A 375 25.98 0.07 9.92
CA THR A 375 25.21 -0.19 8.68
C THR A 375 23.83 0.46 8.74
N ILE A 376 23.21 0.78 7.58
CA ILE A 376 21.81 1.26 7.46
C ILE A 376 20.85 0.39 8.30
N ARG A 377 21.17 -0.88 8.49
CA ARG A 377 20.44 -1.86 9.31
C ARG A 377 20.55 -1.69 10.84
N SER A 378 21.51 -0.96 11.40
CA SER A 378 21.51 -0.64 12.85
C SER A 378 20.43 0.40 13.19
N ALA A 379 20.09 1.27 12.24
CA ALA A 379 18.96 2.21 12.39
C ALA A 379 17.63 1.47 12.56
N TYR A 380 17.42 0.35 11.87
CA TYR A 380 16.24 -0.53 12.01
C TYR A 380 16.05 -1.17 13.39
N SER A 381 17.07 -1.12 14.28
CA SER A 381 16.95 -1.59 15.66
C SER A 381 16.59 -0.48 16.66
N LYS A 382 16.83 0.78 16.27
CA LYS A 382 16.53 1.98 17.06
C LYS A 382 15.25 2.66 16.59
N LEU A 383 14.97 2.60 15.30
CA LEU A 383 13.75 3.09 14.69
C LEU A 383 12.65 2.02 14.80
N PRO A 384 11.42 2.41 15.12
CA PRO A 384 10.29 1.50 15.06
C PRO A 384 10.18 0.86 13.67
N ARG A 385 9.85 -0.44 13.63
CA ARG A 385 9.64 -1.13 12.36
C ARG A 385 8.40 -0.55 11.70
N LEU A 386 8.58 0.09 10.54
CA LEU A 386 7.45 0.66 9.82
C LEU A 386 6.56 -0.42 9.17
N TRP A 387 7.13 -1.60 8.96
CA TRP A 387 6.51 -2.70 8.23
C TRP A 387 6.83 -4.07 8.86
N TYR A 388 5.81 -4.93 8.95
CA TYR A 388 5.89 -6.25 9.58
C TYR A 388 5.72 -7.44 8.60
N GLY A 389 5.78 -7.19 7.29
CA GLY A 389 5.85 -8.22 6.21
C GLY A 389 4.51 -8.52 5.51
N TRP A 390 4.57 -8.93 4.23
CA TRP A 390 3.44 -9.25 3.32
C TRP A 390 2.65 -10.53 3.69
N LEU A 391 3.31 -11.47 4.33
CA LEU A 391 2.72 -12.72 4.80
C LEU A 391 2.81 -12.70 6.30
N GLY A 392 1.92 -11.91 6.92
CA GLY A 392 1.85 -11.72 8.35
C GLY A 392 2.17 -13.04 9.04
N ARG A 393 3.38 -13.14 9.58
CA ARG A 393 3.65 -14.20 10.52
C ARG A 393 2.73 -13.85 11.66
N GLY A 394 1.66 -14.64 11.79
CA GLY A 394 1.12 -14.99 13.09
C GLY A 394 2.32 -15.04 14.01
N THR A 395 2.27 -14.12 14.94
CA THR A 395 3.36 -13.72 15.78
C THR A 395 4.04 -14.96 16.38
N LEU A 396 5.24 -14.80 16.91
CA LEU A 396 5.72 -15.68 17.98
C LEU A 396 4.74 -15.79 19.19
N ASP A 397 3.48 -15.32 19.07
CA ASP A 397 2.48 -15.18 20.12
C ASP A 397 1.69 -16.48 20.37
N ASP A 398 1.94 -17.56 19.65
CA ASP A 398 1.40 -18.88 20.04
C ASP A 398 2.40 -19.69 20.88
N MET A 399 3.61 -19.19 21.15
CA MET A 399 4.50 -19.86 22.09
C MET A 399 4.14 -19.47 23.52
N THR A 400 3.70 -20.46 24.29
CA THR A 400 3.58 -20.38 25.75
C THR A 400 4.93 -19.96 26.37
N ASN A 401 4.93 -19.49 27.62
CA ASN A 401 6.17 -19.12 28.32
C ASN A 401 7.24 -20.23 28.23
N GLU A 402 6.79 -21.47 28.33
CA GLU A 402 7.60 -22.67 28.28
C GLU A 402 8.24 -22.89 26.90
N GLU A 403 7.48 -22.68 25.82
CA GLU A 403 7.98 -22.81 24.45
C GLU A 403 9.00 -21.71 24.09
N TYR A 404 8.80 -20.48 24.59
CA TYR A 404 9.79 -19.41 24.43
C TYR A 404 11.07 -19.70 25.22
N GLU A 405 10.96 -20.17 26.46
CA GLU A 405 12.12 -20.57 27.27
C GLU A 405 12.87 -21.74 26.64
N GLN A 406 12.16 -22.74 26.10
CA GLN A 406 12.77 -23.83 25.35
C GLN A 406 13.48 -23.33 24.08
N TYR A 407 12.89 -22.41 23.34
CA TYR A 407 13.53 -21.82 22.16
C TYR A 407 14.82 -21.07 22.53
N VAL A 408 14.80 -20.28 23.61
CA VAL A 408 15.99 -19.57 24.11
C VAL A 408 17.07 -20.56 24.56
N LYS A 409 16.71 -21.59 25.33
CA LYS A 409 17.63 -22.66 25.76
C LYS A 409 18.24 -23.40 24.56
N ASN A 410 17.44 -23.75 23.56
CA ASN A 410 17.91 -24.44 22.35
C ASN A 410 18.88 -23.57 21.54
N LYS A 411 18.63 -22.27 21.48
CA LYS A 411 19.51 -21.32 20.80
C LYS A 411 20.84 -21.13 21.54
N GLU A 412 20.79 -20.99 22.87
CA GLU A 412 22.00 -20.91 23.70
C GLU A 412 22.86 -22.18 23.59
N ASN A 413 22.24 -23.35 23.61
CA ASN A 413 22.92 -24.63 23.39
C ASN A 413 23.60 -24.69 22.02
N LYS A 414 22.93 -24.22 20.96
CA LYS A 414 23.50 -24.19 19.60
C LYS A 414 24.71 -23.25 19.51
N ASP A 415 24.65 -22.08 20.14
CA ASP A 415 25.77 -21.13 20.20
C ASP A 415 26.95 -21.67 21.02
N LEU A 416 26.68 -22.40 22.12
CA LEU A 416 27.70 -23.09 22.91
C LEU A 416 28.39 -24.20 22.10
N ILE A 417 27.62 -25.03 21.40
CA ILE A 417 28.14 -26.08 20.51
C ILE A 417 29.00 -25.46 19.39
N GLN A 418 28.58 -24.34 18.81
CA GLN A 418 29.35 -23.66 17.77
C GLN A 418 30.66 -23.06 18.32
N LYS A 419 30.66 -22.52 19.55
CA LYS A 419 31.88 -22.06 20.23
C LYS A 419 32.83 -23.22 20.54
N ALA A 420 32.32 -24.37 20.99
CA ALA A 420 33.12 -25.57 21.22
C ALA A 420 33.78 -26.06 19.92
N LYS A 421 33.01 -26.19 18.82
CA LYS A 421 33.54 -26.56 17.50
C LYS A 421 34.65 -25.61 17.01
N ARG A 422 34.53 -24.31 17.29
CA ARG A 422 35.58 -23.32 16.96
C ARG A 422 36.84 -23.53 17.79
N ARG A 423 36.72 -23.79 19.10
CA ARG A 423 37.88 -24.13 19.96
C ARG A 423 38.56 -25.41 19.48
N ASP A 424 37.80 -26.46 19.21
CA ASP A 424 38.35 -27.73 18.71
C ASP A 424 39.03 -27.58 17.35
N SER A 425 38.49 -26.72 16.48
CA SER A 425 39.13 -26.41 15.20
C SER A 425 40.47 -25.70 15.38
N LYS A 426 40.58 -24.80 16.37
CA LYS A 426 41.81 -24.07 16.69
C LYS A 426 42.87 -25.01 17.27
N ILE A 427 42.49 -25.85 18.23
CA ILE A 427 43.39 -26.86 18.84
C ILE A 427 43.90 -27.84 17.77
N ARG A 428 43.01 -28.34 16.90
CA ARG A 428 43.40 -29.22 15.78
C ARG A 428 44.34 -28.53 14.79
N TRP A 429 44.20 -27.22 14.60
CA TRP A 429 45.07 -26.45 13.72
C TRP A 429 46.47 -26.28 14.31
N GLU A 430 46.57 -25.93 15.60
CA GLU A 430 47.85 -25.84 16.32
C GLU A 430 48.60 -27.19 16.28
N TYR A 431 47.90 -28.31 16.52
CA TYR A 431 48.51 -29.65 16.43
C TYR A 431 49.00 -30.01 15.02
N ARG A 432 48.30 -29.56 13.97
CA ARG A 432 48.73 -29.76 12.58
C ARG A 432 49.99 -28.95 12.27
N GLN A 433 50.08 -27.72 12.77
CA GLN A 433 51.26 -26.87 12.61
C GLN A 433 52.48 -27.51 13.29
N GLU A 434 52.34 -28.02 14.51
CA GLU A 434 53.44 -28.71 15.20
C GLU A 434 53.89 -29.98 14.48
N ARG A 435 52.95 -30.79 13.95
CA ARG A 435 53.30 -31.95 13.12
C ARG A 435 54.01 -31.56 11.83
N LEU A 436 53.56 -30.50 11.16
CA LEU A 436 54.22 -30.00 9.95
C LEU A 436 55.63 -29.50 10.26
N LEU A 437 55.81 -28.78 11.36
CA LEU A 437 57.11 -28.29 11.79
C LEU A 437 58.05 -29.45 12.16
N LYS A 438 57.58 -30.47 12.90
CA LYS A 438 58.34 -31.70 13.17
C LYS A 438 58.72 -32.45 11.87
N ARG A 439 57.83 -32.51 10.87
CA ARG A 439 58.12 -33.11 9.56
C ARG A 439 59.11 -32.28 8.74
N PHE A 440 59.01 -30.96 8.78
CA PHE A 440 59.89 -30.04 8.07
C PHE A 440 61.31 -30.09 8.65
N VAL A 441 61.44 -30.14 9.98
CA VAL A 441 62.74 -30.35 10.65
C VAL A 441 63.35 -31.71 10.27
N LYS A 442 62.55 -32.79 10.23
CA LYS A 442 63.03 -34.10 9.74
C LYS A 442 63.45 -34.09 8.27
N PHE A 443 62.75 -33.32 7.43
CA PHE A 443 63.08 -33.16 6.01
C PHE A 443 64.40 -32.40 5.85
N LEU A 444 64.59 -31.28 6.55
CA LEU A 444 65.83 -30.50 6.54
C LEU A 444 67.04 -31.29 7.08
N ALA A 445 66.82 -32.15 8.08
CA ALA A 445 67.86 -33.05 8.58
C ALA A 445 68.35 -34.04 7.52
N LYS A 446 67.51 -34.46 6.57
CA LYS A 446 67.93 -35.29 5.42
C LYS A 446 68.82 -34.54 4.42
N PHE A 447 68.78 -33.21 4.42
CA PHE A 447 69.64 -32.34 3.61
C PHE A 447 70.87 -31.82 4.39
N GLY A 448 71.17 -32.39 5.56
CA GLY A 448 72.35 -32.04 6.35
C GLY A 448 72.22 -30.76 7.19
N ILE A 449 71.06 -30.11 7.20
CA ILE A 449 70.82 -28.88 7.96
C ILE A 449 70.27 -29.25 9.34
N LYS A 450 71.11 -29.14 10.39
CA LYS A 450 70.69 -29.31 11.79
C LYS A 450 70.17 -27.99 12.38
N ILE A 451 68.89 -27.93 12.69
CA ILE A 451 68.28 -26.86 13.49
C ILE A 451 68.32 -27.28 14.96
N SER A 452 68.95 -26.51 15.85
CA SER A 452 68.85 -26.77 17.30
C SER A 452 67.50 -26.27 17.80
N SER A 453 66.57 -27.20 18.06
CA SER A 453 65.32 -26.84 18.74
C SER A 453 65.63 -26.62 20.22
N LYS A 454 65.56 -25.36 20.66
CA LYS A 454 65.59 -24.96 22.07
C LYS A 454 64.50 -25.73 22.84
N ASN A 455 64.87 -26.37 23.96
CA ASN A 455 63.99 -27.09 24.87
C ASN A 455 62.67 -26.34 25.11
N ARG A 456 61.57 -26.93 24.66
CA ARG A 456 60.27 -26.79 25.33
C ARG A 456 60.05 -28.10 26.05
N ASN A 457 60.06 -28.01 27.37
CA ASN A 457 59.85 -29.09 28.32
C ASN A 457 58.67 -29.99 27.94
N ASP A 458 58.79 -31.25 28.36
CA ASP A 458 57.79 -32.32 28.37
C ASP A 458 56.50 -31.90 29.11
N GLY A 459 55.70 -31.04 28.48
CA GLY A 459 54.30 -30.76 28.84
C GLY A 459 53.31 -31.37 27.83
N ASP A 460 53.77 -32.36 27.05
CA ASP A 460 53.01 -32.97 25.94
C ASP A 460 51.81 -33.83 26.41
N ASP A 461 51.70 -34.14 27.71
CA ASP A 461 50.63 -34.99 28.25
C ASP A 461 49.43 -34.22 28.84
N ASP A 462 49.60 -33.00 29.36
CA ASP A 462 48.52 -32.27 30.04
C ASP A 462 47.40 -31.82 29.08
N LEU A 463 47.76 -31.44 27.85
CA LEU A 463 46.80 -30.99 26.84
C LEU A 463 46.02 -32.16 26.21
N TYR A 464 46.60 -33.37 26.23
CA TYR A 464 45.96 -34.59 25.73
C TYR A 464 44.99 -35.18 26.74
N ASP A 465 45.34 -35.14 28.03
CA ASP A 465 44.44 -35.56 29.12
C ASP A 465 43.25 -34.63 29.29
N GLU A 466 43.41 -33.33 29.01
CA GLU A 466 42.29 -32.39 28.93
C GLU A 466 41.33 -32.77 27.79
N PHE A 467 41.85 -33.14 26.61
CA PHE A 467 41.04 -33.58 25.46
C PHE A 467 40.31 -34.92 25.70
N LYS A 468 40.95 -35.85 26.42
CA LYS A 468 40.36 -37.17 26.76
C LYS A 468 39.22 -37.05 27.78
N LYS A 469 39.30 -36.07 28.70
CA LYS A 469 38.23 -35.74 29.66
C LYS A 469 36.99 -35.13 28.99
N PHE A 470 37.13 -34.43 27.87
CA PHE A 470 36.00 -33.84 27.14
C PHE A 470 35.22 -34.82 26.25
N SER A 471 35.83 -35.94 25.84
CA SER A 471 35.20 -36.96 24.99
C SER A 471 34.19 -37.86 25.73
N LYS A 472 34.13 -37.80 27.07
CA LYS A 472 33.31 -38.69 27.92
C LYS A 472 32.08 -38.03 28.58
N LYS A 473 31.52 -36.95 28.01
CA LYS A 473 30.22 -36.41 28.45
C LYS A 473 29.26 -36.16 27.31
#